data_AF-A0A3D2UPU3-F1
#
_entry.id   AF-A0A3D2UPU3-F1
#
_cell.length_a   1.000
_cell.length_b   1.000
_cell.length_c   1.000
_cell.angle_alpha   90.00
_cell.angle_beta   90.00
_cell.angle_gamma   90.00
#
_symmetry.space_group_name_H-M   'P 1'
#
loop_
_entity.id
_entity.type
_entity.pdbx_description
1 polymer ?
#
loop_
_entity_poly.entity_id
_entity_poly.type
_entity_poly.pdbx_seq_one_letter_code
_entity_poly.pdbx_strand_id
1 'polypeptide(L)'
;MDALDTLVELSSQMELEHAEDSDGRVAPQGRIETTETTQPSCFTPKEKRAAFAHPAQLPNGKNIVLLKTLLSSACERDCYYCPFRAGRDFRRATFKPNEFADLFSKMHQRGLVEGVFLSSGIAGGGVRTQDKLLDTAEILRKKKGFRGYLHLKLMPGTEKDQVYRAMQLADRLSVNLEAPNSERLAKLAPHKIFIEELMRPLRMIEEIRRNEPAYKFWNGKYPPATNCVTADGYFPFQNL
;
A
#
# COMPACT_ATOMS: atom_id res chain seq x y z
N MET A 1 21.48 -5.31 -4.64
CA MET A 1 20.54 -4.36 -5.25
C MET A 1 20.57 -3.14 -4.37
N ASP A 2 20.92 -1.96 -4.89
CA ASP A 2 20.88 -0.73 -4.09
C ASP A 2 19.41 -0.37 -3.79
N ALA A 3 19.15 0.44 -2.77
CA ALA A 3 17.80 0.83 -2.37
C ALA A 3 17.04 1.51 -3.53
N LEU A 4 17.72 2.26 -4.38
CA LEU A 4 17.12 2.87 -5.56
C LEU A 4 16.69 1.81 -6.60
N ASP A 5 17.51 0.79 -6.85
CA ASP A 5 17.17 -0.31 -7.74
C ASP A 5 15.94 -1.08 -7.23
N THR A 6 15.87 -1.32 -5.91
CA THR A 6 14.70 -1.95 -5.27
C THR A 6 13.45 -1.11 -5.48
N LEU A 7 13.55 0.22 -5.36
CA LEU A 7 12.42 1.12 -5.61
C LEU A 7 11.97 1.04 -7.07
N VAL A 8 12.91 1.10 -8.02
CA VAL A 8 12.64 1.03 -9.45
C VAL A 8 11.97 -0.30 -9.82
N GLU A 9 12.50 -1.41 -9.30
CA GLU A 9 11.94 -2.75 -9.50
C GLU A 9 10.48 -2.82 -8.99
N LEU A 10 10.23 -2.38 -7.75
CA LEU A 10 8.88 -2.36 -7.19
C LEU A 10 7.92 -1.48 -7.97
N SER A 11 8.37 -0.31 -8.42
CA SER A 11 7.54 0.61 -9.23
C SER A 11 7.21 0.03 -10.59
N SER A 12 8.17 -0.61 -11.27
CA SER A 12 7.94 -1.22 -12.59
C SER A 12 6.89 -2.34 -12.56
N GLN A 13 6.72 -2.99 -11.41
CA GLN A 13 5.77 -4.09 -11.22
C GLN A 13 4.36 -3.63 -10.89
N MET A 14 4.16 -2.34 -10.55
CA MET A 14 2.83 -1.80 -10.26
C MET A 14 1.96 -1.69 -11.53
N GLU A 15 2.55 -1.78 -12.72
CA GLU A 15 1.90 -1.70 -14.03
C GLU A 15 1.50 -3.08 -14.60
N LEU A 16 1.81 -4.19 -13.93
CA LEU A 16 1.52 -5.53 -14.46
C LEU A 16 0.00 -5.74 -14.62
N GLU A 17 -0.44 -5.83 -15.89
CA GLU A 17 -1.83 -5.97 -16.32
C GLU A 17 -2.55 -7.17 -15.65
N HIS A 18 -3.88 -7.06 -15.62
CA HIS A 18 -4.78 -8.12 -15.18
C HIS A 18 -4.45 -9.37 -15.97
N ALA A 19 -4.25 -10.50 -15.28
CA ALA A 19 -4.14 -11.77 -15.99
C ALA A 19 -5.49 -11.99 -16.64
N GLU A 20 -5.54 -12.05 -17.97
CA GLU A 20 -6.69 -12.62 -18.66
C GLU A 20 -6.94 -14.00 -18.07
N ASP A 21 -8.08 -14.17 -17.41
CA ASP A 21 -8.51 -15.46 -16.92
C ASP A 21 -8.63 -16.38 -18.12
N SER A 22 -7.73 -17.37 -18.21
CA SER A 22 -7.81 -18.46 -19.16
C SER A 22 -8.99 -19.36 -18.76
N ASP A 23 -10.20 -18.91 -19.08
CA ASP A 23 -11.40 -19.72 -18.97
C ASP A 23 -11.37 -20.73 -20.12
N GLY A 24 -11.23 -22.00 -19.75
CA GLY A 24 -11.08 -23.10 -20.70
C GLY A 24 -12.30 -23.27 -21.59
N ARG A 25 -12.25 -22.72 -22.81
CA ARG A 25 -13.06 -23.15 -23.96
C ARG A 25 -12.21 -23.10 -25.23
N VAL A 26 -11.81 -24.27 -25.71
CA VAL A 26 -11.26 -24.44 -27.06
C VAL A 26 -12.41 -24.26 -28.05
N ALA A 27 -12.31 -23.27 -28.94
CA ALA A 27 -13.16 -23.11 -30.12
C ALA A 27 -12.30 -22.66 -31.32
N PRO A 28 -12.69 -22.99 -32.57
CA PRO A 28 -11.78 -23.48 -33.58
C PRO A 28 -11.09 -22.39 -34.41
N GLN A 29 -10.00 -22.82 -35.06
CA GLN A 29 -9.12 -22.07 -35.95
C GLN A 29 -9.86 -21.16 -36.94
N GLY A 30 -9.60 -19.85 -36.83
CA GLY A 30 -9.99 -18.83 -37.80
C GLY A 30 -8.99 -17.68 -37.76
N ARG A 31 -8.23 -17.51 -38.85
CA ARG A 31 -7.17 -16.52 -39.02
C ARG A 31 -7.78 -15.20 -39.49
N ILE A 32 -7.87 -14.15 -38.65
CA ILE A 32 -8.14 -12.77 -39.09
C ILE A 32 -7.37 -11.75 -38.22
N GLU A 33 -6.43 -11.09 -38.88
CA GLU A 33 -5.89 -9.72 -38.76
C GLU A 33 -5.62 -9.09 -37.38
N THR A 34 -4.33 -8.84 -37.13
CA THR A 34 -3.78 -8.00 -36.06
C THR A 34 -4.22 -6.55 -36.24
N THR A 35 -5.27 -6.13 -35.53
CA THR A 35 -5.52 -4.71 -35.28
C THR A 35 -4.56 -4.23 -34.21
N GLU A 36 -3.61 -3.39 -34.61
CA GLU A 36 -2.69 -2.67 -33.74
C GLU A 36 -3.50 -1.95 -32.65
N THR A 37 -3.42 -2.45 -31.42
CA THR A 37 -3.87 -1.73 -30.24
C THR A 37 -2.98 -0.52 -30.06
N THR A 38 -3.50 0.65 -30.41
CA THR A 38 -2.93 1.97 -30.08
C THR A 38 -2.63 2.03 -28.58
N GLN A 39 -1.36 1.80 -28.23
CA GLN A 39 -0.83 2.05 -26.90
C GLN A 39 -0.95 3.55 -26.59
N PRO A 40 -1.49 3.95 -25.44
CA PRO A 40 -1.50 5.36 -25.07
C PRO A 40 -0.07 5.85 -24.84
N SER A 41 0.15 7.08 -25.30
CA SER A 41 1.43 7.72 -25.55
C SER A 41 2.40 7.74 -24.35
N CYS A 42 3.54 7.07 -24.54
CA CYS A 42 4.89 7.46 -24.13
C CYS A 42 5.08 8.26 -22.82
N PHE A 43 5.36 7.56 -21.71
CA PHE A 43 6.11 8.14 -20.60
C PHE A 43 7.58 8.34 -20.99
N THR A 44 8.11 9.55 -20.81
CA THR A 44 9.54 9.84 -20.91
C THR A 44 10.32 9.06 -19.82
N PRO A 45 11.63 8.80 -20.00
CA PRO A 45 12.44 8.15 -18.96
C PRO A 45 12.44 8.88 -17.61
N LYS A 46 12.18 10.20 -17.61
CA LYS A 46 12.06 11.03 -16.40
C LYS A 46 10.69 10.81 -15.71
N GLU A 47 9.63 10.60 -16.48
CA GLU A 47 8.29 10.27 -15.96
C GLU A 47 8.22 8.83 -15.46
N LYS A 48 8.88 7.88 -16.14
CA LYS A 48 9.08 6.51 -15.60
C LYS A 48 9.86 6.50 -14.28
N ARG A 49 10.82 7.41 -14.12
CA ARG A 49 11.57 7.61 -12.86
C ARG A 49 10.77 8.36 -11.79
N ALA A 50 9.61 8.92 -12.11
CA ALA A 50 8.70 9.56 -11.16
C ALA A 50 7.49 8.67 -10.80
N ALA A 51 7.45 7.43 -11.31
CA ALA A 51 6.33 6.50 -11.15
C ALA A 51 5.94 6.16 -9.69
N PHE A 52 6.79 6.49 -8.71
CA PHE A 52 6.56 6.30 -7.28
C PHE A 52 6.08 7.57 -6.56
N ALA A 53 6.12 8.74 -7.20
CA ALA A 53 5.77 10.02 -6.62
C ALA A 53 4.39 10.43 -7.12
N HIS A 54 3.40 10.42 -6.23
CA HIS A 54 2.01 10.64 -6.59
C HIS A 54 1.47 11.90 -5.91
N PRO A 55 0.74 12.78 -6.63
CA PRO A 55 0.03 13.87 -5.98
C PRO A 55 -1.05 13.30 -5.06
N ALA A 56 -1.20 13.89 -3.89
CA ALA A 56 -2.27 13.60 -2.95
C ALA A 56 -2.75 14.90 -2.32
N GLN A 57 -4.06 15.01 -2.11
CA GLN A 57 -4.63 16.10 -1.32
C GLN A 57 -4.69 15.64 0.14
N LEU A 58 -4.43 16.53 1.09
CA LEU A 58 -4.62 16.29 2.51
C LEU A 58 -6.03 16.71 2.95
N PRO A 59 -6.54 16.26 4.11
CA PRO A 59 -7.85 16.67 4.61
C PRO A 59 -8.03 18.19 4.77
N ASN A 60 -6.95 18.95 4.88
CA ASN A 60 -6.96 20.41 4.94
C ASN A 60 -6.91 21.08 3.55
N GLY A 61 -7.05 20.32 2.45
CA GLY A 61 -7.00 20.81 1.08
C GLY A 61 -5.60 21.02 0.51
N LYS A 62 -4.53 20.87 1.31
CA LYS A 62 -3.15 21.02 0.82
C LYS A 62 -2.81 19.85 -0.12
N ASN A 63 -2.29 20.17 -1.31
CA ASN A 63 -1.69 19.17 -2.19
C ASN A 63 -0.24 18.89 -1.77
N ILE A 64 0.11 17.61 -1.74
CA ILE A 64 1.46 17.12 -1.43
C ILE A 64 1.87 16.03 -2.41
N VAL A 65 3.17 15.79 -2.54
CA VAL A 65 3.71 14.63 -3.28
C VAL A 65 4.02 13.48 -2.32
N LEU A 66 3.40 12.32 -2.53
CA LEU A 66 3.61 11.11 -1.72
C LEU A 66 4.48 10.10 -2.44
N LEU A 67 5.45 9.54 -1.71
CA LEU A 67 6.06 8.27 -2.10
C LEU A 67 5.06 7.15 -1.85
N LYS A 68 4.54 6.53 -2.91
CA LYS A 68 3.68 5.35 -2.84
C LYS A 68 4.45 4.15 -3.40
N THR A 69 4.79 3.21 -2.55
CA THR A 69 5.45 1.97 -2.94
C THR A 69 5.22 0.90 -1.87
N LEU A 70 5.82 -0.26 -2.03
CA LEU A 70 5.76 -1.36 -1.08
C LEU A 70 7.09 -1.52 -0.34
N LEU A 71 7.04 -2.01 0.89
CA LEU A 71 8.24 -2.53 1.55
C LEU A 71 8.66 -3.87 0.92
N SER A 72 7.71 -4.64 0.40
CA SER A 72 7.95 -5.92 -0.30
C SER A 72 6.90 -6.20 -1.36
N SER A 73 7.30 -6.70 -2.54
CA SER A 73 6.40 -7.34 -3.51
C SER A 73 6.20 -8.83 -3.28
N ALA A 74 6.88 -9.42 -2.29
CA ALA A 74 6.60 -10.79 -1.86
C ALA A 74 5.25 -10.84 -1.13
N CYS A 75 4.34 -11.69 -1.63
CA CYS A 75 3.02 -11.89 -1.05
C CYS A 75 2.67 -13.38 -1.07
N GLU A 76 2.19 -13.89 0.06
CA GLU A 76 1.64 -15.25 0.21
C GLU A 76 0.17 -15.36 -0.20
N ARG A 77 -0.51 -14.23 -0.49
CA ARG A 77 -1.92 -14.20 -0.90
C ARG A 77 -2.06 -14.14 -2.42
N ASP A 78 -3.10 -14.77 -2.94
CA ASP A 78 -3.36 -14.96 -4.38
C ASP A 78 -4.50 -14.06 -4.91
N CYS A 79 -4.74 -12.90 -4.30
CA CYS A 79 -5.82 -11.98 -4.71
C CYS A 79 -5.80 -11.72 -6.22
N TYR A 80 -6.90 -11.97 -6.91
CA TYR A 80 -6.93 -12.04 -8.37
C TYR A 80 -6.63 -10.71 -9.06
N TYR A 81 -7.02 -9.60 -8.43
CA TYR A 81 -6.74 -8.24 -8.88
C TYR A 81 -5.29 -7.78 -8.63
N CYS A 82 -4.52 -8.50 -7.81
CA CYS A 82 -3.25 -8.00 -7.30
C CYS A 82 -2.08 -8.40 -8.23
N PRO A 83 -1.30 -7.44 -8.76
CA PRO A 83 -0.14 -7.76 -9.58
C PRO A 83 0.95 -8.52 -8.80
N PHE A 84 0.94 -8.41 -7.47
CA PHE A 84 1.92 -9.02 -6.58
C PHE A 84 1.48 -10.38 -6.01
N ARG A 85 0.37 -10.93 -6.51
CA ARG A 85 -0.24 -12.15 -5.97
C ARG A 85 0.73 -13.36 -6.01
N ALA A 86 0.52 -14.28 -5.07
CA ALA A 86 1.18 -15.58 -5.09
C ALA A 86 0.91 -16.31 -6.41
N GLY A 87 1.88 -17.07 -6.90
CA GLY A 87 1.77 -17.82 -8.16
C GLY A 87 2.15 -17.04 -9.44
N ARG A 88 2.34 -15.72 -9.39
CA ARG A 88 2.96 -14.99 -10.50
C ARG A 88 4.50 -15.14 -10.46
N ASP A 89 5.08 -15.40 -11.63
CA ASP A 89 6.53 -15.54 -11.82
C ASP A 89 7.14 -14.19 -12.25
N PHE A 90 7.64 -13.45 -11.27
CA PHE A 90 8.38 -12.22 -11.47
C PHE A 90 9.36 -12.02 -10.32
N ARG A 91 10.35 -11.15 -10.53
CA ARG A 91 11.39 -10.89 -9.53
C ARG A 91 10.79 -10.18 -8.31
N ARG A 92 10.75 -10.84 -7.15
CA ARG A 92 10.30 -10.18 -5.90
C ARG A 92 11.40 -9.28 -5.34
N ALA A 93 11.02 -8.11 -4.86
CA ALA A 93 11.90 -7.12 -4.26
C ALA A 93 11.43 -6.79 -2.84
N THR A 94 12.36 -6.62 -1.90
CA THR A 94 12.06 -6.35 -0.49
C THR A 94 13.10 -5.41 0.08
N PHE A 95 12.63 -4.35 0.74
CA PHE A 95 13.45 -3.45 1.54
C PHE A 95 13.63 -3.98 2.96
N LYS A 96 14.82 -3.74 3.54
CA LYS A 96 14.92 -3.65 5.00
C LYS A 96 14.37 -2.30 5.48
N PRO A 97 13.79 -2.22 6.70
CA PRO A 97 13.27 -0.97 7.26
C PRO A 97 14.26 0.22 7.22
N ASN A 98 15.53 -0.01 7.58
CA ASN A 98 16.55 1.04 7.53
C ASN A 98 16.85 1.50 6.10
N GLU A 99 16.95 0.57 5.15
CA GLU A 99 17.24 0.88 3.73
C GLU A 99 16.13 1.75 3.14
N PHE A 100 14.87 1.41 3.40
CA PHE A 100 13.72 2.21 2.99
C PHE A 100 13.76 3.61 3.61
N ALA A 101 13.93 3.69 4.94
CA ALA A 101 13.91 4.95 5.65
C ALA A 101 15.05 5.89 5.23
N ASP A 102 16.23 5.34 4.93
CA ASP A 102 17.37 6.08 4.38
C ASP A 102 17.07 6.65 2.99
N LEU A 103 16.51 5.82 2.10
CA LEU A 103 16.13 6.24 0.76
C LEU A 103 15.07 7.33 0.81
N PHE A 104 13.99 7.11 1.54
CA PHE A 104 12.91 8.08 1.70
C PHE A 104 13.43 9.41 2.26
N SER A 105 14.27 9.37 3.30
CA SER A 105 14.83 10.59 3.91
C SER A 105 15.65 11.40 2.89
N LYS A 106 16.46 10.74 2.06
CA LYS A 106 17.23 11.41 1.00
C LYS A 106 16.31 12.04 -0.05
N MET A 107 15.24 11.35 -0.45
CA MET A 107 14.25 11.86 -1.40
C MET A 107 13.50 13.07 -0.84
N HIS A 108 13.10 12.99 0.43
CA HIS A 108 12.41 14.07 1.12
C HIS A 108 13.30 15.32 1.28
N GLN A 109 14.55 15.15 1.72
CA GLN A 109 15.51 16.24 1.85
C GLN A 109 15.82 16.94 0.51
N ARG A 110 15.70 16.22 -0.61
CA ARG A 110 15.85 16.75 -1.97
C ARG A 110 14.56 17.35 -2.53
N GLY A 111 13.47 17.37 -1.76
CA GLY A 111 12.18 17.91 -2.19
C GLY A 111 11.44 17.07 -3.23
N LEU A 112 11.83 15.80 -3.43
CA LEU A 112 11.17 14.92 -4.41
C LEU A 112 9.82 14.40 -3.91
N VAL A 113 9.67 14.25 -2.59
CA VAL A 113 8.45 13.78 -1.92
C VAL A 113 8.27 14.54 -0.60
N GLU A 114 7.03 14.80 -0.23
CA GLU A 114 6.62 15.48 1.01
C GLU A 114 6.06 14.50 2.07
N GLY A 115 5.69 13.29 1.65
CA GLY A 115 5.17 12.26 2.54
C GLY A 115 5.33 10.85 1.98
N VAL A 116 4.90 9.86 2.75
CA VAL A 116 4.99 8.44 2.38
C VAL A 116 3.73 7.67 2.73
N PHE A 117 3.35 6.77 1.83
CA PHE A 117 2.40 5.70 2.07
C PHE A 117 3.15 4.37 2.27
N LEU A 118 3.13 3.84 3.49
CA LEU A 118 3.79 2.57 3.85
C LEU A 118 2.79 1.41 3.76
N SER A 119 3.07 0.51 2.82
CA SER A 119 2.33 -0.75 2.60
C SER A 119 3.32 -1.86 2.24
N SER A 120 2.87 -3.11 2.21
CA SER A 120 3.69 -4.25 1.81
C SER A 120 2.81 -5.39 1.28
N GLY A 121 3.38 -6.28 0.46
CA GLY A 121 2.91 -7.65 0.34
C GLY A 121 3.14 -8.42 1.65
N ILE A 122 2.40 -9.51 1.85
CA ILE A 122 2.44 -10.30 3.07
C ILE A 122 3.52 -11.38 2.93
N ALA A 123 4.61 -11.26 3.68
CA ALA A 123 5.74 -12.17 3.60
C ALA A 123 6.05 -12.77 4.96
N GLY A 124 5.57 -13.99 5.20
CA GLY A 124 5.72 -14.70 6.47
C GLY A 124 4.70 -14.25 7.51
N GLY A 125 3.44 -14.06 7.08
CA GLY A 125 2.32 -13.65 7.91
C GLY A 125 2.13 -12.13 8.04
N GLY A 126 0.89 -11.74 8.29
CA GLY A 126 0.49 -10.34 8.38
C GLY A 126 1.01 -9.60 9.62
N VAL A 127 1.06 -10.26 10.78
CA VAL A 127 1.66 -9.72 12.03
C VAL A 127 3.12 -9.34 11.81
N ARG A 128 3.94 -10.27 11.29
CA ARG A 128 5.35 -10.01 10.99
C ARG A 128 5.55 -8.93 9.93
N THR A 129 4.63 -8.85 8.96
CA THR A 129 4.67 -7.80 7.94
C THR A 129 4.36 -6.44 8.56
N GLN A 130 3.40 -6.37 9.48
CA GLN A 130 3.07 -5.18 10.24
C GLN A 130 4.24 -4.69 11.09
N ASP A 131 4.98 -5.60 11.75
CA ASP A 131 6.19 -5.24 12.53
C ASP A 131 7.20 -4.48 11.66
N LYS A 132 7.47 -4.96 10.44
CA LYS A 132 8.40 -4.28 9.53
C LYS A 132 7.93 -2.88 9.11
N LEU A 133 6.61 -2.69 8.95
CA LEU A 133 6.04 -1.35 8.66
C LEU A 133 6.20 -0.42 9.87
N LEU A 134 5.97 -0.93 11.09
CA LEU A 134 6.15 -0.19 12.33
C LEU A 134 7.62 0.16 12.58
N ASP A 135 8.55 -0.77 12.35
CA ASP A 135 10.00 -0.53 12.42
C ASP A 135 10.40 0.60 11.48
N THR A 136 9.92 0.56 10.23
CA THR A 136 10.19 1.61 9.23
C THR A 136 9.65 2.95 9.70
N ALA A 137 8.40 3.01 10.16
CA ALA A 137 7.78 4.23 10.67
C ALA A 137 8.51 4.76 11.92
N GLU A 138 8.95 3.90 12.81
CA GLU A 138 9.71 4.27 14.00
C GLU A 138 11.09 4.85 13.65
N ILE A 139 11.81 4.24 12.70
CA ILE A 139 13.08 4.77 12.19
C ILE A 139 12.85 6.16 11.60
N LEU A 140 11.80 6.33 10.79
CA LEU A 140 11.44 7.63 10.20
C LEU A 140 11.18 8.68 11.29
N ARG A 141 10.36 8.38 12.29
CA ARG A 141 10.02 9.34 13.35
C ARG A 141 11.17 9.63 14.30
N LYS A 142 11.82 8.59 14.84
CA LYS A 142 12.79 8.72 15.94
C LYS A 142 14.22 8.94 15.46
N LYS A 143 14.68 8.20 14.44
CA LYS A 143 16.07 8.27 13.98
C LYS A 143 16.28 9.30 12.89
N LYS A 144 15.31 9.46 11.98
CA LYS A 144 15.38 10.42 10.87
C LYS A 144 14.70 11.75 11.17
N GLY A 145 13.97 11.85 12.28
CA GLY A 145 13.28 13.08 12.68
C GLY A 145 12.20 13.52 11.68
N PHE A 146 11.66 12.60 10.88
CA PHE A 146 10.66 12.93 9.86
C PHE A 146 9.35 13.35 10.53
N ARG A 147 8.94 14.60 10.29
CA ARG A 147 7.69 15.18 10.82
C ARG A 147 6.60 15.40 9.76
N GLY A 148 6.88 15.04 8.50
CA GLY A 148 5.90 15.14 7.42
C GLY A 148 4.85 14.03 7.46
N TYR A 149 4.06 13.95 6.39
CA TYR A 149 2.90 13.07 6.31
C TYR A 149 3.29 11.59 6.17
N LEU A 150 2.84 10.76 7.10
CA LEU A 150 3.03 9.31 7.11
C LEU A 150 1.66 8.62 7.14
N HIS A 151 1.31 7.95 6.05
CA HIS A 151 0.13 7.09 5.97
C HIS A 151 0.59 5.64 6.10
N LEU A 152 0.12 4.95 7.14
CA LEU A 152 0.46 3.55 7.39
C LEU A 152 -0.73 2.63 7.11
N LYS A 153 -0.51 1.59 6.32
CA LYS A 153 -1.48 0.52 6.10
C LYS A 153 -1.40 -0.49 7.24
N LEU A 154 -2.55 -0.87 7.80
CA LEU A 154 -2.68 -1.98 8.72
C LEU A 154 -2.82 -3.28 7.93
N MET A 155 -1.92 -4.21 8.20
CA MET A 155 -1.88 -5.52 7.54
C MET A 155 -2.90 -6.49 8.17
N PRO A 156 -3.35 -7.50 7.42
CA PRO A 156 -4.19 -8.57 7.97
C PRO A 156 -3.63 -9.19 9.25
N GLY A 157 -4.49 -9.49 10.20
CA GLY A 157 -4.08 -10.11 11.46
C GLY A 157 -3.31 -9.20 12.41
N THR A 158 -3.23 -7.88 12.13
CA THR A 158 -2.58 -6.92 13.05
C THR A 158 -3.16 -7.04 14.46
N GLU A 159 -2.28 -6.96 15.46
CA GLU A 159 -2.65 -7.06 16.87
C GLU A 159 -2.96 -5.68 17.47
N LYS A 160 -3.66 -5.65 18.61
CA LYS A 160 -4.09 -4.40 19.26
C LYS A 160 -2.90 -3.49 19.59
N ASP A 161 -1.79 -4.05 20.06
CA ASP A 161 -0.58 -3.29 20.37
C ASP A 161 0.10 -2.72 19.12
N GLN A 162 0.06 -3.46 18.01
CA GLN A 162 0.55 -2.98 16.72
C GLN A 162 -0.32 -1.83 16.19
N VAL A 163 -1.65 -1.91 16.35
CA VAL A 163 -2.57 -0.80 16.01
C VAL A 163 -2.30 0.41 16.89
N TYR A 164 -2.15 0.21 18.19
CA TYR A 164 -1.82 1.29 19.13
C TYR A 164 -0.50 1.98 18.73
N ARG A 165 0.54 1.19 18.45
CA ARG A 165 1.83 1.71 18.00
C ARG A 165 1.73 2.44 16.67
N ALA A 166 0.95 1.92 15.72
CA ALA A 166 0.68 2.59 14.45
C ALA A 166 0.04 3.98 14.68
N MET A 167 -0.92 4.09 15.61
CA MET A 167 -1.57 5.35 15.95
C MET A 167 -0.61 6.38 16.56
N GLN A 168 0.43 5.93 17.27
CA GLN A 168 1.46 6.81 17.81
C GLN A 168 2.42 7.36 16.75
N LEU A 169 2.52 6.71 15.59
CA LEU A 169 3.52 7.01 14.57
C LEU A 169 2.93 7.69 13.32
N ALA A 170 1.70 7.36 12.93
CA ALA A 170 1.12 7.73 11.65
C ALA A 170 0.19 8.95 11.73
N ASP A 171 0.18 9.75 10.65
CA ASP A 171 -0.81 10.81 10.44
C ASP A 171 -2.15 10.24 9.96
N ARG A 172 -2.14 9.08 9.30
CA ARG A 172 -3.33 8.38 8.80
C ARG A 172 -3.12 6.87 8.81
N LEU A 173 -4.18 6.14 9.11
CA LEU A 173 -4.24 4.69 9.00
C LEU A 173 -5.19 4.25 7.89
N SER A 174 -4.92 3.09 7.29
CA SER A 174 -5.90 2.43 6.44
C SER A 174 -5.87 0.92 6.50
N VAL A 175 -6.98 0.31 6.11
CA VAL A 175 -7.13 -1.13 5.85
C VAL A 175 -7.58 -1.31 4.41
N ASN A 176 -7.26 -2.42 3.75
CA ASN A 176 -7.82 -2.66 2.41
C ASN A 176 -9.28 -3.13 2.51
N LEU A 177 -10.18 -2.48 1.77
CA LEU A 177 -11.55 -2.94 1.51
C LEU A 177 -11.72 -3.18 0.01
N GLU A 178 -11.76 -4.43 -0.40
CA GLU A 178 -11.85 -4.83 -1.81
C GLU A 178 -13.29 -5.08 -2.25
N ALA A 179 -14.18 -5.41 -1.31
CA ALA A 179 -15.56 -5.77 -1.59
C ALA A 179 -16.48 -5.38 -0.42
N PRO A 180 -17.78 -5.13 -0.65
CA PRO A 180 -18.71 -4.71 0.40
C PRO A 180 -19.18 -5.86 1.31
N ASN A 181 -18.95 -7.12 0.94
CA ASN A 181 -19.36 -8.29 1.72
C ASN A 181 -18.46 -9.51 1.43
N SER A 182 -18.57 -10.55 2.25
CA SER A 182 -17.75 -11.77 2.17
C SER A 182 -17.91 -12.53 0.86
N GLU A 183 -19.12 -12.58 0.27
CA GLU A 183 -19.37 -13.31 -0.97
C GLU A 183 -18.60 -12.69 -2.15
N ARG A 184 -18.69 -11.37 -2.28
CA ARG A 184 -17.92 -10.62 -3.30
C ARG A 184 -16.43 -10.64 -3.00
N LEU A 185 -16.04 -10.62 -1.73
CA LEU A 185 -14.64 -10.71 -1.35
C LEU A 185 -14.02 -12.03 -1.79
N ALA A 186 -14.71 -13.16 -1.59
CA ALA A 186 -14.22 -14.48 -1.98
C ALA A 186 -13.93 -14.58 -3.49
N LYS A 187 -14.66 -13.83 -4.33
CA LYS A 187 -14.43 -13.76 -5.78
C LYS A 187 -13.16 -12.97 -6.16
N LEU A 188 -12.69 -12.06 -5.29
CA LEU A 188 -11.54 -11.19 -5.55
C LEU A 188 -10.27 -11.62 -4.78
N ALA A 189 -10.44 -12.13 -3.57
CA ALA A 189 -9.40 -12.50 -2.62
C ALA A 189 -9.87 -13.71 -1.80
N PRO A 190 -9.77 -14.93 -2.36
CA PRO A 190 -10.43 -16.11 -1.82
C PRO A 190 -9.98 -16.47 -0.39
N HIS A 191 -8.75 -16.14 -0.02
CA HIS A 191 -8.22 -16.42 1.33
C HIS A 191 -8.43 -15.29 2.33
N LYS A 192 -9.09 -14.19 1.96
CA LYS A 192 -9.30 -13.04 2.83
C LYS A 192 -10.57 -13.18 3.65
N ILE A 193 -10.45 -13.08 4.98
CA ILE A 193 -11.60 -13.14 5.89
C ILE A 193 -12.12 -11.73 6.15
N PHE A 194 -13.32 -11.42 5.64
CA PHE A 194 -13.91 -10.06 5.71
C PHE A 194 -13.95 -9.48 7.13
N ILE A 195 -14.45 -10.21 8.13
CA ILE A 195 -14.57 -9.67 9.49
C ILE A 195 -13.20 -9.50 10.15
N GLU A 196 -12.35 -10.52 10.08
CA GLU A 196 -11.06 -10.55 10.79
C GLU A 196 -10.02 -9.61 10.17
N GLU A 197 -9.98 -9.48 8.85
CA GLU A 197 -8.91 -8.74 8.17
C GLU A 197 -9.28 -7.27 7.87
N LEU A 198 -10.55 -6.91 7.96
CA LEU A 198 -11.03 -5.56 7.67
C LEU A 198 -11.75 -4.92 8.86
N MET A 199 -12.76 -5.59 9.44
CA MET A 199 -13.56 -4.97 10.50
C MET A 199 -12.81 -4.92 11.84
N ARG A 200 -12.04 -5.98 12.16
CA ARG A 200 -11.35 -6.08 13.45
C ARG A 200 -10.33 -4.95 13.68
N PRO A 201 -9.43 -4.57 12.73
CA PRO A 201 -8.52 -3.44 12.96
C PRO A 201 -9.27 -2.11 13.15
N LEU A 202 -10.36 -1.88 12.40
CA LEU A 202 -11.18 -0.68 12.56
C LEU A 202 -11.85 -0.62 13.94
N ARG A 203 -12.36 -1.76 14.43
CA ARG A 203 -12.90 -1.86 15.80
C ARG A 203 -11.82 -1.62 16.86
N MET A 204 -10.60 -2.13 16.67
CA MET A 204 -9.48 -1.88 17.59
C MET A 204 -9.14 -0.39 17.64
N ILE A 205 -9.10 0.31 16.50
CA ILE A 205 -8.87 1.76 16.47
C ILE A 205 -9.95 2.49 17.27
N GLU A 206 -11.22 2.13 17.08
CA GLU A 206 -12.33 2.75 17.80
C GLU A 206 -12.29 2.45 19.31
N GLU A 207 -11.97 1.22 19.69
CA GLU A 207 -11.77 0.84 21.08
C GLU A 207 -10.64 1.66 21.73
N ILE A 208 -9.52 1.84 21.02
CA ILE A 208 -8.40 2.67 21.50
C ILE A 208 -8.85 4.13 21.65
N ARG A 209 -9.56 4.70 20.67
CA ARG A 209 -10.07 6.09 20.74
C ARG A 209 -10.98 6.34 21.93
N ARG A 210 -11.74 5.35 22.37
CA ARG A 210 -12.64 5.44 23.54
C ARG A 210 -11.90 5.35 24.87
N ASN A 211 -10.82 4.57 24.93
CA ASN A 211 -10.13 4.26 26.18
C ASN A 211 -8.85 5.08 26.40
N GLU A 212 -8.28 5.67 25.35
CA GLU A 212 -6.97 6.30 25.39
C GLU A 212 -7.05 7.75 24.89
N PRO A 213 -6.48 8.73 25.62
CA PRO A 213 -6.59 10.13 25.25
C PRO A 213 -5.74 10.48 24.01
N ALA A 214 -6.26 11.39 23.18
CA ALA A 214 -5.66 11.80 21.91
C ALA A 214 -4.18 12.26 21.99
N TYR A 215 -3.77 12.87 23.10
CA TYR A 215 -2.40 13.38 23.28
C TYR A 215 -1.32 12.27 23.23
N LYS A 216 -1.69 11.01 23.44
CA LYS A 216 -0.78 9.86 23.34
C LYS A 216 -0.42 9.50 21.89
N PHE A 217 -1.16 10.02 20.91
CA PHE A 217 -1.01 9.69 19.49
C PHE A 217 -0.29 10.80 18.72
N TRP A 218 0.05 10.51 17.46
CA TRP A 218 0.85 11.42 16.65
C TRP A 218 0.24 12.82 16.55
N ASN A 219 1.04 13.86 16.80
CA ASN A 219 0.61 15.26 16.88
C ASN A 219 -0.55 15.52 17.87
N GLY A 220 -0.72 14.65 18.86
CA GLY A 220 -1.76 14.74 19.88
C GLY A 220 -3.19 14.58 19.35
N LYS A 221 -3.36 13.86 18.23
CA LYS A 221 -4.64 13.64 17.56
C LYS A 221 -4.83 12.17 17.26
N TYR A 222 -6.08 11.73 17.24
CA TYR A 222 -6.40 10.42 16.67
C TYR A 222 -6.17 10.46 15.16
N PRO A 223 -5.38 9.55 14.59
CA PRO A 223 -5.25 9.47 13.14
C PRO A 223 -6.61 9.06 12.54
N PRO A 224 -7.06 9.72 11.46
CA PRO A 224 -8.16 9.20 10.67
C PRO A 224 -7.83 7.79 10.16
N ALA A 225 -8.84 6.93 10.13
CA ALA A 225 -8.73 5.56 9.68
C ALA A 225 -9.77 5.30 8.61
N THR A 226 -9.32 4.94 7.41
CA THR A 226 -10.21 4.75 6.25
C THR A 226 -9.98 3.41 5.60
N ASN A 227 -10.95 2.94 4.85
CA ASN A 227 -10.71 1.91 3.85
C ASN A 227 -9.86 2.46 2.69
N CYS A 228 -8.89 1.68 2.24
CA CYS A 228 -8.24 1.84 0.94
C CYS A 228 -8.93 0.86 -0.01
N VAL A 229 -9.66 1.39 -1.00
CA VAL A 229 -10.13 0.58 -2.13
C VAL A 229 -8.97 0.44 -3.11
N THR A 230 -8.65 -0.78 -3.50
CA THR A 230 -7.63 -1.05 -4.53
C THR A 230 -8.31 -1.28 -5.87
N ALA A 231 -8.36 -0.25 -6.71
CA ALA A 231 -8.30 -0.25 -8.17
C ALA A 231 -8.69 1.17 -8.60
N ASP A 232 -7.81 1.83 -9.34
CA ASP A 232 -7.95 3.19 -9.87
C ASP A 232 -7.87 4.32 -8.82
N GLY A 233 -6.78 5.08 -8.91
CA GLY A 233 -6.39 6.13 -7.98
C GLY A 233 -7.29 7.37 -7.94
N TYR A 234 -8.61 7.24 -7.89
CA TYR A 234 -9.53 8.36 -7.69
C TYR A 234 -10.75 7.94 -6.87
N PHE A 235 -10.80 8.33 -5.59
CA PHE A 235 -12.04 8.76 -4.97
C PHE A 235 -11.76 9.96 -4.04
N PRO A 236 -12.58 11.02 -4.09
CA PRO A 236 -12.42 12.19 -3.25
C PRO A 236 -12.63 11.85 -1.78
N PHE A 237 -11.93 12.59 -0.93
CA PHE A 237 -12.11 12.65 0.51
C PHE A 237 -13.58 12.78 0.87
N GLN A 238 -14.19 11.70 1.35
CA GLN A 238 -15.40 11.79 2.15
C GLN A 238 -15.22 10.95 3.41
N ASN A 239 -15.34 11.64 4.54
CA ASN A 239 -15.29 11.09 5.88
C ASN A 239 -16.39 10.03 6.03
N LEU A 240 -16.02 8.86 6.52
CA LEU A 240 -16.89 7.98 7.30
C LEU A 240 -16.47 8.12 8.77
#